data_AF-A0A8G0YHU5-F1
#
_entry.id   AF-A0A8G0YHU5-F1
#
_cell.length_a   1.000
_cell.length_b   1.000
_cell.length_c   1.000
_cell.angle_alpha   90.00
_cell.angle_beta   90.00
_cell.angle_gamma   90.00
#
_symmetry.space_group_name_H-M   'P 1'
#
loop_
_entity.id
_entity.type
_entity.pdbx_description
1 polymer ?
#
loop_
_entity_poly.entity_id
_entity_poly.type
_entity_poly.pdbx_seq_one_letter_code
_entity_poly.pdbx_strand_id
1 'polypeptide(L)'
;IVEWLWGGFSVDNATLNRFYTLHFLLPFILLMMVIIHLMFLHETGSNNPLGVSSDFYKVLFHNYFSLKDILGFMWFFLFFLIVIFEFPYILGDPENFIMADSMVTPVHIQPEWYFLFAYTI
;
A
#
# COMPACT_ATOMS: atom_id res chain seq x y z
N ILE A 1 -24.19 10.75 4.90
CA ILE A 1 -23.03 10.10 4.22
C ILE A 1 -22.58 8.86 4.99
N VAL A 2 -22.34 8.96 6.31
CA VAL A 2 -21.88 7.83 7.14
C VAL A 2 -22.84 6.63 7.09
N GLU A 3 -24.11 6.78 7.43
CA GLU A 3 -25.11 5.70 7.34
C GLU A 3 -25.28 5.14 5.93
N TRP A 4 -25.11 6.00 4.91
CA TRP A 4 -25.11 5.56 3.51
C TRP A 4 -23.90 4.69 3.19
N LEU A 5 -22.71 5.01 3.71
CA LEU A 5 -21.53 4.16 3.58
C LEU A 5 -21.73 2.85 4.34
N TRP A 6 -22.37 2.92 5.52
CA TRP A 6 -22.65 1.73 6.30
C TRP A 6 -23.75 0.84 5.69
N GLY A 7 -24.67 1.42 4.92
CA GLY A 7 -25.86 0.71 4.46
C GLY A 7 -26.79 0.32 5.62
N GLY A 8 -26.75 1.08 6.72
CA GLY A 8 -27.45 0.83 7.97
C GLY A 8 -27.07 1.84 9.05
N PHE A 9 -27.55 1.64 10.29
CA PHE A 9 -27.29 2.52 11.43
C PHE A 9 -25.93 2.27 12.11
N SER A 10 -25.28 1.15 11.81
CA SER A 10 -23.97 0.76 12.36
C SER A 10 -23.17 -0.05 11.34
N VAL A 11 -21.90 -0.28 11.65
CA VAL A 11 -21.05 -1.23 10.90
C VAL A 11 -21.59 -2.65 11.13
N ASP A 12 -22.02 -3.30 10.04
CA ASP A 12 -22.62 -4.65 10.06
C ASP A 12 -22.36 -5.36 8.71
N ASN A 13 -22.99 -6.51 8.44
CA ASN A 13 -22.78 -7.32 7.24
C ASN A 13 -22.91 -6.55 5.90
N ALA A 14 -23.80 -5.55 5.83
CA ALA A 14 -23.92 -4.69 4.66
C ALA A 14 -22.61 -3.91 4.38
N THR A 15 -21.92 -3.45 5.42
CA THR A 15 -20.61 -2.78 5.31
C THR A 15 -19.53 -3.72 4.84
N LEU A 16 -19.44 -4.91 5.45
CA LEU A 16 -18.38 -5.88 5.17
C LEU A 16 -18.41 -6.33 3.71
N ASN A 17 -19.59 -6.68 3.19
CA ASN A 17 -19.74 -7.10 1.79
C ASN A 17 -19.37 -5.98 0.81
N ARG A 18 -19.73 -4.73 1.13
CA ARG A 18 -19.36 -3.58 0.30
C ARG A 18 -17.87 -3.30 0.38
N PHE A 19 -17.27 -3.36 1.56
CA PHE A 19 -15.85 -3.12 1.75
C PHE A 19 -15.02 -4.20 1.07
N TYR A 20 -15.45 -5.46 1.09
CA TYR A 20 -14.85 -6.52 0.29
C TYR A 20 -14.92 -6.22 -1.21
N THR A 21 -16.09 -5.82 -1.72
CA THR A 21 -16.28 -5.48 -3.13
C THR A 21 -15.41 -4.29 -3.55
N LEU A 22 -15.34 -3.25 -2.71
CA LEU A 22 -14.49 -2.07 -2.95
C LEU A 22 -13.01 -2.44 -2.88
N HIS A 23 -12.60 -3.23 -1.88
CA HIS A 23 -11.23 -3.70 -1.73
C HIS A 23 -10.78 -4.55 -2.92
N PHE A 24 -11.68 -5.33 -3.53
CA PHE A 24 -11.40 -6.04 -4.77
C PHE A 24 -11.25 -5.10 -5.98
N LEU A 25 -12.11 -4.09 -6.09
CA LEU A 25 -12.13 -3.18 -7.24
C LEU A 25 -10.97 -2.17 -7.23
N LEU A 26 -10.64 -1.61 -6.07
CA LEU A 26 -9.68 -0.50 -5.92
C LEU A 26 -8.27 -0.82 -6.47
N PRO A 27 -7.69 -2.02 -6.29
CA PRO A 27 -6.41 -2.38 -6.90
C PRO A 27 -6.38 -2.26 -8.42
N PHE A 28 -7.48 -2.55 -9.12
CA PHE A 28 -7.55 -2.40 -10.58
C PHE A 28 -7.61 -0.93 -11.01
N ILE A 29 -8.32 -0.10 -10.24
CA ILE A 29 -8.31 1.35 -10.43
C ILE A 29 -6.89 1.89 -10.22
N LEU A 30 -6.21 1.43 -9.16
CA LEU A 30 -4.83 1.80 -8.86
C LEU A 30 -3.88 1.38 -9.98
N LEU A 31 -4.05 0.19 -10.56
CA LEU A 31 -3.26 -0.26 -11.72
C LEU A 31 -3.43 0.70 -12.91
N MET A 32 -4.65 1.15 -13.22
CA MET A 32 -4.88 2.14 -14.27
C MET A 32 -4.20 3.48 -13.96
N MET A 33 -4.28 3.92 -12.70
CA MET A 33 -3.59 5.14 -12.27
C MET A 33 -2.07 5.02 -12.38
N VAL A 34 -1.48 3.83 -12.12
CA VAL A 34 -0.05 3.56 -12.31
C VAL A 34 0.34 3.66 -13.79
N ILE A 35 -0.47 3.15 -14.72
CA ILE A 35 -0.20 3.28 -16.15
C ILE A 35 -0.22 4.76 -16.57
N ILE A 36 -1.25 5.51 -16.15
CA ILE A 36 -1.34 6.95 -16.43
C ILE A 36 -0.13 7.69 -15.85
N HIS A 37 0.26 7.36 -14.63
CA HIS A 37 1.44 7.93 -13.98
C HIS A 37 2.72 7.68 -14.80
N LEU A 38 2.94 6.45 -15.27
CA LEU A 38 4.10 6.10 -16.08
C LEU A 38 4.08 6.76 -17.47
N MET A 39 2.90 6.94 -18.08
CA MET A 39 2.76 7.69 -19.33
C MET A 39 3.25 9.13 -19.16
N PHE A 40 2.81 9.84 -18.11
CA PHE A 40 3.29 11.19 -17.84
C PHE A 40 4.77 11.23 -17.51
N LEU A 41 5.30 10.23 -16.79
CA LEU A 41 6.72 10.13 -16.53
C LEU A 41 7.53 9.94 -17.82
N HIS A 42 7.00 9.23 -18.81
CA HIS A 42 7.67 8.99 -20.08
C HIS A 42 7.73 10.25 -20.97
N GLU A 43 6.81 11.20 -20.81
CA GLU A 43 6.86 12.49 -21.53
C GLU A 43 8.07 13.34 -21.10
N THR A 44 8.41 13.37 -19.81
CA THR A 44 9.52 14.18 -19.28
C THR A 44 10.81 13.39 -19.05
N GLY A 45 10.71 12.07 -18.87
CA GLY A 45 11.77 11.21 -18.33
C GLY A 45 11.96 11.38 -16.83
N SER A 46 12.85 10.55 -16.26
CA SER A 46 13.19 10.59 -14.83
C SER A 46 14.12 11.76 -14.49
N ASN A 47 13.93 12.34 -13.31
CA ASN A 47 14.89 13.28 -12.74
C ASN A 47 16.14 12.55 -12.22
N ASN A 48 17.20 13.29 -11.89
CA ASN A 48 18.43 12.76 -11.29
C ASN A 48 18.78 13.48 -9.99
N PRO A 49 19.68 12.92 -9.15
CA PRO A 49 20.00 13.48 -7.84
C PRO A 49 20.53 14.91 -7.85
N LEU A 50 21.12 15.37 -8.96
CA LEU A 50 21.64 16.73 -9.10
C LEU A 50 20.55 17.73 -9.51
N GLY A 51 19.37 17.27 -9.94
CA GLY A 51 18.25 18.12 -10.36
C GLY A 51 18.51 18.93 -11.64
N VAL A 52 19.59 18.65 -12.36
CA VAL A 52 19.94 19.29 -13.65
C VAL A 52 19.45 18.42 -14.82
N SER A 53 19.43 18.94 -16.05
CA SER A 53 19.04 18.12 -17.20
C SER A 53 20.04 16.98 -17.46
N SER A 54 19.52 15.77 -17.71
CA SER A 54 20.32 14.56 -17.96
C SER A 54 20.40 14.19 -19.45
N ASP A 55 19.86 15.01 -20.35
CA ASP A 55 19.69 14.68 -21.77
C ASP A 55 20.99 14.28 -22.49
N PHE A 56 22.11 14.88 -22.12
CA PHE A 56 23.42 14.58 -22.72
C PHE A 56 24.05 13.26 -22.22
N TYR A 57 23.55 12.69 -21.12
CA TYR A 57 24.16 11.54 -20.44
C TYR A 57 23.17 10.38 -20.22
N LYS A 58 22.18 10.23 -21.10
CA LYS A 58 21.23 9.13 -21.03
C LYS A 58 21.90 7.79 -21.33
N VAL A 59 21.53 6.78 -20.56
CA VAL A 59 21.90 5.38 -20.79
C VAL A 59 20.65 4.56 -21.11
N LEU A 60 20.82 3.44 -21.80
CA LEU A 60 19.73 2.52 -22.09
C LEU A 60 19.17 1.92 -20.78
N PHE A 61 17.85 1.76 -20.71
CA PHE A 61 17.20 1.18 -19.53
C PHE A 61 17.59 -0.29 -19.32
N HIS A 62 17.52 -1.07 -20.39
CA HIS A 62 17.91 -2.48 -20.36
C HIS A 62 19.42 -2.63 -20.13
N ASN A 63 19.80 -3.73 -19.47
CA ASN A 63 21.12 -4.00 -18.88
C ASN A 63 21.48 -3.14 -17.67
N TYR A 64 21.30 -1.81 -17.70
CA TYR A 64 21.68 -0.96 -16.56
C TYR A 64 20.64 -0.98 -15.44
N PHE A 65 19.46 -0.41 -15.70
CA PHE A 65 18.41 -0.32 -14.69
C PHE A 65 17.70 -1.66 -14.49
N SER A 66 17.53 -2.47 -15.53
CA SER A 66 16.95 -3.82 -15.37
C SER A 66 17.73 -4.68 -14.38
N LEU A 67 19.08 -4.72 -14.45
CA LEU A 67 19.88 -5.50 -13.50
C LEU A 67 19.88 -4.89 -12.10
N LYS A 68 19.94 -3.55 -12.00
CA LYS A 68 19.84 -2.84 -10.72
C LYS A 68 18.50 -3.11 -10.02
N ASP A 69 17.40 -3.10 -10.77
CA ASP A 69 16.05 -3.33 -10.23
C ASP A 69 15.90 -4.79 -9.80
N ILE A 70 16.40 -5.76 -10.57
CA ILE A 70 16.44 -7.18 -10.18
C ILE A 70 17.20 -7.37 -8.85
N LEU A 71 18.35 -6.71 -8.68
CA LEU A 71 19.07 -6.72 -7.40
C LEU A 71 18.25 -6.12 -6.27
N GLY A 72 17.56 -5.00 -6.52
CA GLY A 72 16.63 -4.38 -5.57
C GLY A 72 15.50 -5.32 -5.15
N PHE A 73 14.88 -6.00 -6.11
CA PHE A 73 13.84 -7.00 -5.83
C PHE A 73 14.38 -8.19 -5.04
N MET A 74 15.60 -8.66 -5.30
CA MET A 74 16.22 -9.74 -4.52
C MET A 74 16.35 -9.37 -3.04
N TRP A 75 16.80 -8.14 -2.74
CA TRP A 75 16.86 -7.64 -1.36
C TRP A 75 15.47 -7.46 -0.75
N PHE A 76 14.52 -6.90 -1.48
CA PHE A 76 13.14 -6.75 -1.02
C PHE A 76 12.54 -8.11 -0.62
N PHE A 77 12.65 -9.12 -1.50
CA PHE A 77 12.12 -10.45 -1.22
C PHE A 77 12.85 -11.12 -0.05
N LEU A 78 14.16 -10.93 0.10
CA LEU A 78 14.88 -11.44 1.26
C LEU A 78 14.27 -10.92 2.57
N PHE A 79 14.09 -9.60 2.70
CA PHE A 79 13.48 -9.02 3.90
C PHE A 79 12.02 -9.42 4.07
N PHE A 80 11.25 -9.43 2.99
CA PHE A 80 9.85 -9.83 3.02
C PHE A 80 9.67 -11.28 3.49
N LEU A 81 10.52 -12.20 3.04
CA LEU A 81 10.49 -13.59 3.46
C LEU A 81 10.92 -13.76 4.92
N ILE A 82 11.91 -12.99 5.41
CA ILE A 82 12.27 -12.98 6.83
C ILE A 82 11.06 -12.57 7.68
N VAL A 83 10.34 -11.51 7.28
CA VAL A 83 9.15 -11.08 8.01
C VAL A 83 8.08 -12.17 8.00
N ILE A 84 7.79 -12.79 6.86
CA ILE A 84 6.75 -13.83 6.78
C ILE A 84 7.11 -15.09 7.57
N PHE A 85 8.34 -15.59 7.46
CA PHE A 85 8.71 -16.88 8.03
C PHE A 85 9.15 -16.81 9.49
N GLU A 86 9.90 -15.77 9.88
CA GLU A 86 10.44 -15.67 11.24
C GLU A 86 9.54 -14.81 12.15
N PHE A 87 8.92 -13.76 11.62
CA PHE A 87 8.20 -12.76 12.41
C PHE A 87 6.84 -12.35 11.82
N PRO A 88 5.92 -13.30 11.49
CA PRO A 88 4.71 -13.03 10.71
C PRO A 88 3.77 -12.00 11.33
N TYR A 89 3.82 -11.83 12.66
CA TYR A 89 2.90 -10.96 13.41
C TYR A 89 3.55 -9.69 13.94
N ILE A 90 4.83 -9.41 13.64
CA ILE A 90 5.53 -8.25 14.20
C ILE A 90 4.93 -6.90 13.79
N LEU A 91 4.27 -6.85 12.63
CA LEU A 91 3.60 -5.65 12.10
C LEU A 91 2.08 -5.64 12.34
N GLY A 92 1.53 -6.68 12.97
CA GLY A 92 0.10 -6.83 13.24
C GLY A 92 -0.27 -6.48 14.67
N ASP A 93 -1.55 -6.20 14.90
CA ASP A 93 -2.09 -5.99 16.24
C ASP A 93 -2.70 -7.31 16.80
N PRO A 94 -2.31 -7.77 18.00
CA PRO A 94 -2.90 -8.95 18.63
C PRO A 94 -4.42 -8.90 18.78
N GLU A 95 -5.03 -7.71 18.88
CA GLU A 95 -6.48 -7.56 19.05
C GLU A 95 -7.25 -8.06 17.82
N ASN A 96 -6.65 -8.06 16.63
CA ASN A 96 -7.26 -8.55 15.39
C ASN A 96 -7.42 -10.08 15.34
N PHE A 97 -6.88 -10.83 16.31
CA PHE A 97 -7.17 -12.26 16.47
C PHE A 97 -8.45 -12.53 17.27
N ILE A 98 -9.02 -11.51 17.89
CA ILE A 98 -10.29 -11.59 18.61
C ILE A 98 -11.42 -11.29 17.62
N MET A 99 -12.48 -12.09 17.65
CA MET A 99 -13.65 -11.83 16.82
C MET A 99 -14.29 -10.48 17.20
N ALA A 100 -14.68 -9.70 16.20
CA ALA A 100 -15.29 -8.40 16.42
C ALA A 100 -16.56 -8.49 17.29
N ASP A 101 -16.64 -7.64 18.31
CA ASP A 101 -17.81 -7.45 19.17
C ASP A 101 -18.18 -5.97 19.18
N SER A 102 -19.40 -5.65 18.76
CA SER A 102 -19.88 -4.27 18.68
C SER A 102 -20.17 -3.64 20.05
N MET A 103 -20.23 -4.44 21.10
CA MET A 103 -20.53 -3.99 22.47
C MET A 103 -19.26 -3.73 23.30
N VAL A 104 -18.09 -4.14 22.80
CA VAL A 104 -16.82 -4.04 23.51
C VAL A 104 -15.79 -3.33 22.66
N THR A 105 -15.36 -2.15 23.10
CA THR A 105 -14.20 -1.47 22.50
C THR A 105 -12.93 -1.91 23.21
N PRO A 106 -11.87 -2.28 22.47
CA PRO A 106 -10.58 -2.55 23.09
C PRO A 106 -10.00 -1.33 23.81
N VAL A 107 -9.12 -1.58 24.79
CA VAL A 107 -8.58 -0.53 25.67
C VAL A 107 -7.65 0.42 24.91
N HIS A 108 -6.90 -0.10 23.94
CA HIS A 108 -5.93 0.67 23.14
C HIS A 108 -6.20 0.52 21.64
N ILE A 109 -7.35 1.00 21.18
CA ILE A 109 -7.68 1.00 19.76
C ILE A 109 -6.74 1.92 18.96
N GLN A 110 -6.12 1.38 17.93
CA GLN A 110 -5.20 2.09 17.03
C GLN A 110 -5.30 1.52 15.61
N PRO A 111 -5.02 2.33 14.57
CA PRO A 111 -4.90 1.79 13.21
C PRO A 111 -3.55 1.08 13.03
N GLU A 112 -3.37 0.41 11.90
CA GLU A 112 -2.09 -0.18 11.55
C GLU A 112 -0.97 0.87 11.46
N TRP A 113 0.26 0.43 11.67
CA TRP A 113 1.45 1.27 11.85
C TRP A 113 1.65 2.35 10.77
N TYR A 114 1.28 2.06 9.52
CA TYR A 114 1.43 2.98 8.38
C TYR A 114 0.43 4.15 8.39
N PHE A 115 -0.56 4.16 9.28
CA PHE A 115 -1.49 5.27 9.50
C PHE A 115 -1.22 6.07 10.80
N LEU A 116 -0.36 5.59 11.69
CA LEU A 116 -0.14 6.22 13.01
C LEU A 116 0.34 7.67 12.91
N PHE A 117 1.13 8.00 11.88
CA PHE A 117 1.59 9.38 11.68
C PHE A 117 0.42 10.34 11.40
N ALA A 118 -0.63 9.89 10.72
CA ALA A 118 -1.79 10.72 10.40
C ALA A 118 -2.82 10.70 11.54
N TYR A 119 -2.91 9.59 12.27
CA TYR A 119 -3.75 9.46 13.47
C TYR A 119 -3.32 10.41 14.61
N THR A 120 -2.05 10.78 14.63
CA THR A 120 -1.46 11.67 15.66
C THR A 120 -1.47 13.16 15.29
N ILE A 121 -1.98 13.53 14.11
CA ILE A 121 -2.19 14.93 13.67
C ILE A 121 -3.52 15.44 14.25
#